data_AF-R0A4N0-F1
#
_entry.id   AF-R0A4N0-F1
#
_cell.length_a   1.000
_cell.length_b   1.000
_cell.length_c   1.000
_cell.angle_alpha   90.00
_cell.angle_beta   90.00
_cell.angle_gamma   90.00
#
_symmetry.space_group_name_H-M   'P 1'
#
loop_
_entity.id
_entity.type
_entity.pdbx_description
1 polymer ?
#
loop_
_entity_poly.entity_id
_entity_poly.type
_entity_poly.pdbx_seq_one_letter_code
_entity_poly.pdbx_strand_id
1 'polypeptide(L)'
;MAGIAVKNNLILYYGNIAGDVEDGKAVLDPMFKNEYLTRFLQEKKGLEPCWQDGVYDRLVHGRVDLTGEVKPIRKCRLHQLRPEVPPEERFLDFEDQVSRHGMPDSSRYEVVYDCQIETDDLETIYTKFEREFPQRSTGHPISISDVIELYDRQGSEFYYVDHYGFQKIGFIQGQSLDTQGADHMKGEDACQRQPI
;
A
#
# COMPACT_ATOMS: atom_id res chain seq x y z
N MET A 1 -21.10 -21.94 -28.95
CA MET A 1 -21.56 -20.94 -27.96
C MET A 1 -21.03 -21.36 -26.60
N ALA A 2 -19.86 -20.88 -26.19
CA ALA A 2 -19.31 -21.18 -24.88
C ALA A 2 -19.68 -20.04 -23.93
N GLY A 3 -20.64 -20.28 -23.02
CA GLY A 3 -21.11 -19.28 -22.06
C GLY A 3 -20.10 -18.95 -20.96
N ILE A 4 -19.04 -19.75 -20.80
CA ILE A 4 -17.97 -19.52 -19.83
C ILE A 4 -16.63 -19.74 -20.52
N ALA A 5 -15.71 -18.79 -20.38
CA ALA A 5 -14.35 -18.90 -20.91
C ALA A 5 -13.34 -18.44 -19.87
N VAL A 6 -12.17 -19.08 -19.82
CA VAL A 6 -11.04 -18.61 -19.02
C VAL A 6 -9.93 -18.21 -19.98
N LYS A 7 -9.53 -16.93 -19.96
CA LYS A 7 -8.49 -16.37 -20.85
C LYS A 7 -7.56 -15.48 -20.03
N ASN A 8 -6.25 -15.67 -20.13
CA ASN A 8 -5.25 -14.85 -19.42
C ASN A 8 -5.57 -14.70 -17.92
N ASN A 9 -5.89 -15.82 -17.26
CA ASN A 9 -6.36 -15.86 -15.86
C ASN A 9 -7.68 -15.11 -15.57
N LEU A 10 -8.35 -14.50 -16.54
CA LEU A 10 -9.69 -13.92 -16.39
C LEU A 10 -10.78 -14.96 -16.64
N ILE A 11 -11.80 -14.96 -15.79
CA ILE A 11 -13.00 -15.79 -15.92
C ILE A 11 -14.09 -14.93 -16.54
N LEU A 12 -14.45 -15.26 -17.78
CA LEU A 12 -15.52 -14.61 -18.54
C LEU A 12 -16.81 -15.42 -18.42
N TYR A 13 -17.87 -14.78 -17.95
CA TYR A 13 -19.22 -15.33 -17.88
C TYR A 13 -20.13 -14.56 -18.86
N TYR A 14 -20.56 -15.22 -19.93
CA TYR A 14 -21.38 -14.67 -21.01
C TYR A 14 -20.82 -13.36 -21.61
N GLY A 15 -19.49 -13.23 -21.66
CA GLY A 15 -18.80 -12.06 -22.20
C GLY A 15 -18.47 -10.98 -21.16
N ASN A 16 -18.97 -11.09 -19.93
CA ASN A 16 -18.61 -10.21 -18.83
C ASN A 16 -17.47 -10.82 -17.99
N ILE A 17 -16.62 -9.98 -17.42
CA ILE A 17 -15.52 -10.43 -16.55
C ILE A 17 -16.11 -10.75 -15.18
N ALA A 18 -16.30 -12.03 -14.87
CA ALA A 18 -16.90 -12.46 -13.61
C ALA A 18 -15.89 -12.59 -12.46
N GLY A 19 -14.61 -12.68 -12.79
CA GLY A 19 -13.53 -12.88 -11.84
C GLY A 19 -12.22 -13.22 -12.52
N ASP A 20 -11.27 -13.70 -11.73
CA ASP A 20 -9.92 -14.04 -12.13
C ASP A 20 -9.38 -15.26 -11.36
N VAL A 21 -8.21 -15.73 -11.76
CA VAL A 21 -7.56 -16.91 -11.20
C VAL A 21 -6.27 -16.47 -10.50
N GLU A 22 -6.32 -16.43 -9.16
CA GLU A 22 -5.19 -16.11 -8.28
C GLU A 22 -4.77 -17.36 -7.51
N ASP A 23 -3.46 -17.68 -7.52
CA ASP A 23 -2.89 -18.82 -6.76
C ASP A 23 -3.60 -20.18 -6.98
N GLY A 24 -4.14 -20.40 -8.17
CA GLY A 24 -4.89 -21.63 -8.49
C GLY A 24 -6.31 -21.69 -7.91
N LYS A 25 -6.84 -20.55 -7.46
CA LYS A 25 -8.22 -20.36 -7.01
C LYS A 25 -8.94 -19.37 -7.91
N ALA A 26 -10.24 -19.56 -8.09
CA ALA A 26 -11.07 -18.67 -8.88
C ALA A 26 -11.71 -17.61 -7.97
N VAL A 27 -11.20 -16.39 -7.98
CA VAL A 27 -11.77 -15.26 -7.23
C VAL A 27 -12.86 -14.62 -8.09
N LEU A 28 -14.10 -14.59 -7.59
CA LEU A 28 -15.28 -14.20 -8.37
C LEU A 28 -16.14 -13.24 -7.58
N ASP A 29 -16.86 -12.39 -8.30
CA ASP A 29 -17.86 -11.53 -7.69
C ASP A 29 -19.15 -12.33 -7.38
N PRO A 30 -19.69 -12.22 -6.15
CA PRO A 30 -20.98 -12.80 -5.76
C PRO A 30 -22.13 -12.48 -6.73
N MET A 31 -22.08 -11.37 -7.47
CA MET A 31 -23.09 -11.04 -8.48
C MET A 31 -23.22 -12.09 -9.59
N PHE A 32 -22.15 -12.86 -9.86
CA PHE A 32 -22.15 -13.94 -10.85
C PHE A 32 -22.37 -15.32 -10.23
N LYS A 33 -22.65 -15.40 -8.92
CA LYS A 33 -22.80 -16.66 -8.21
C LYS A 33 -23.95 -17.48 -8.76
N ASN A 34 -23.60 -18.60 -9.38
CA ASN A 34 -24.55 -19.59 -9.85
C ASN A 34 -23.95 -20.99 -9.81
N GLU A 35 -24.82 -22.00 -9.76
CA GLU A 35 -24.43 -23.41 -9.70
C GLU A 35 -23.66 -23.86 -10.94
N TYR A 36 -24.01 -23.30 -12.10
CA TYR A 36 -23.40 -23.65 -13.39
C TYR A 36 -21.92 -23.23 -13.48
N LEU A 37 -21.59 -22.01 -13.03
CA LEU A 37 -20.24 -21.43 -12.98
C LEU A 37 -19.39 -22.16 -11.93
N THR A 38 -19.97 -22.40 -10.75
CA THR A 38 -19.32 -23.16 -9.67
C THR A 38 -18.91 -24.55 -10.16
N ARG A 39 -19.85 -25.27 -10.79
CA ARG A 39 -19.62 -26.60 -11.34
C ARG A 39 -18.61 -26.58 -12.48
N PHE A 40 -18.66 -25.58 -13.36
CA PHE A 40 -17.70 -25.44 -14.45
C PHE A 40 -16.27 -25.24 -13.91
N LEU A 41 -16.08 -24.38 -12.92
CA LEU A 41 -14.76 -24.10 -12.35
C LEU A 41 -14.20 -25.33 -11.63
N GLN A 42 -15.03 -26.03 -10.86
CA GLN A 42 -14.62 -27.23 -10.13
C GLN A 42 -14.38 -28.42 -11.07
N GLU A 43 -15.34 -28.76 -11.95
CA GLU A 43 -15.28 -29.98 -12.77
C GLU A 43 -14.41 -29.83 -14.02
N LYS A 44 -14.42 -28.67 -14.68
CA LYS A 44 -13.68 -28.46 -15.95
C LYS A 44 -12.29 -27.87 -15.74
N LYS A 45 -12.10 -27.08 -14.68
CA LYS A 45 -10.84 -26.36 -14.43
C LYS A 45 -10.12 -26.78 -13.15
N GLY A 46 -10.77 -27.51 -12.24
CA GLY A 46 -10.19 -27.91 -10.96
C GLY A 46 -9.90 -26.72 -10.04
N LEU A 47 -10.58 -25.59 -10.23
CA LEU A 47 -10.40 -24.38 -9.45
C LEU A 47 -11.47 -24.29 -8.36
N GLU A 48 -11.05 -23.94 -7.15
CA GLU A 48 -11.98 -23.63 -6.06
C GLU A 48 -12.50 -22.19 -6.21
N PRO A 49 -13.83 -21.98 -6.24
CA PRO A 49 -14.39 -20.64 -6.30
C PRO A 49 -14.37 -19.96 -4.92
N CYS A 50 -13.71 -18.81 -4.86
CA CYS A 50 -13.72 -17.87 -3.75
C CYS A 50 -14.56 -16.65 -4.13
N TRP A 51 -15.62 -16.40 -3.37
CA TRP A 51 -16.52 -15.30 -3.62
C TRP A 51 -16.07 -14.08 -2.81
N GLN A 52 -15.82 -12.96 -3.49
CA GLN A 52 -15.39 -11.71 -2.88
C GLN A 52 -16.17 -10.55 -3.50
N ASP A 53 -16.79 -9.71 -2.67
CA ASP A 53 -17.54 -8.55 -3.13
C ASP A 53 -16.61 -7.52 -3.81
N GLY A 54 -17.08 -6.87 -4.87
CA GLY A 54 -16.35 -5.82 -5.59
C GLY A 54 -15.34 -6.33 -6.62
N VAL A 55 -15.30 -7.63 -6.90
CA VAL A 55 -14.41 -8.23 -7.90
C VAL A 55 -14.77 -7.79 -9.32
N TYR A 56 -16.06 -7.60 -9.62
CA TYR A 56 -16.48 -7.10 -10.93
C TYR A 56 -16.03 -5.66 -11.15
N ASP A 57 -16.34 -4.79 -10.19
CA ASP A 57 -15.96 -3.38 -10.26
C ASP A 57 -14.43 -3.26 -10.31
N ARG A 58 -13.70 -4.06 -9.52
CA ARG A 58 -12.23 -4.22 -9.60
C ARG A 58 -11.75 -4.54 -11.01
N LEU A 59 -12.34 -5.52 -11.67
CA LEU A 59 -11.85 -5.99 -12.98
C LEU A 59 -12.28 -5.09 -14.15
N VAL A 60 -13.34 -4.32 -13.97
CA VAL A 60 -13.86 -3.39 -14.97
C VAL A 60 -13.24 -1.99 -14.81
N HIS A 61 -12.91 -1.57 -13.59
CA HIS A 61 -12.33 -0.26 -13.29
C HIS A 61 -10.81 -0.30 -13.08
N GLY A 62 -10.27 -1.38 -12.51
CA GLY A 62 -8.85 -1.68 -12.55
C GLY A 62 -8.49 -2.06 -13.97
N ARG A 63 -7.78 -1.18 -14.68
CA ARG A 63 -7.33 -1.41 -16.05
C ARG A 63 -6.67 -2.78 -16.14
N VAL A 64 -7.38 -3.74 -16.74
CA VAL A 64 -6.77 -4.91 -17.37
C VAL A 64 -5.75 -4.31 -18.34
N ASP A 65 -4.46 -4.46 -18.04
CA ASP A 65 -3.42 -4.02 -18.98
C ASP A 65 -3.72 -4.70 -20.32
N LEU A 66 -3.36 -4.09 -21.45
CA LEU A 66 -3.69 -4.56 -22.81
C LEU A 66 -3.26 -6.04 -23.08
N THR A 67 -2.52 -6.65 -22.16
CA THR A 67 -2.06 -8.04 -22.10
C THR A 67 -3.04 -9.02 -21.43
N GLY A 68 -4.09 -8.54 -20.76
CA GLY A 68 -5.06 -9.40 -20.06
C GLY A 68 -4.64 -9.82 -18.65
N GLU A 69 -3.59 -9.22 -18.08
CA GLU A 69 -3.14 -9.52 -16.72
C GLU A 69 -3.96 -8.72 -15.70
N VAL A 70 -4.55 -9.42 -14.74
CA VAL A 70 -5.15 -8.81 -13.54
C VAL A 70 -4.02 -8.52 -12.59
N LYS A 71 -3.79 -7.23 -12.29
CA LYS A 71 -2.88 -6.88 -11.20
C LYS A 71 -3.55 -7.28 -9.88
N PRO A 72 -2.83 -8.01 -9.01
CA PRO A 72 -3.37 -8.47 -7.74
C PRO A 72 -3.80 -7.27 -6.89
N ILE A 73 -4.91 -7.40 -6.14
CA ILE A 73 -5.31 -6.37 -5.17
C ILE A 73 -4.17 -6.15 -4.19
N ARG A 74 -3.64 -4.93 -4.19
CA ARG A 74 -2.75 -4.47 -3.13
C ARG A 74 -3.57 -3.94 -1.96
N LYS A 75 -3.01 -4.01 -0.77
CA LYS A 75 -3.55 -3.29 0.37
C LYS A 75 -2.96 -1.89 0.36
N CYS A 76 -3.70 -0.95 0.93
CA CYS A 76 -3.27 0.43 1.03
C CYS A 76 -3.20 0.85 2.49
N ARG A 77 -2.12 1.53 2.84
CA ARG A 77 -2.02 2.28 4.09
C ARG A 77 -1.83 3.75 3.79
N LEU A 78 -2.45 4.59 4.61
CA LEU A 78 -2.20 6.01 4.63
C LEU A 78 -1.32 6.34 5.82
N HIS A 79 -0.15 6.90 5.54
CA HIS A 79 0.83 7.36 6.51
C HIS A 79 0.74 8.88 6.60
N GLN A 80 0.54 9.41 7.81
CA GLN A 80 0.50 10.84 8.06
C GLN A 80 1.60 11.23 9.04
N LEU A 81 2.08 12.47 8.93
CA LEU A 81 3.06 13.00 9.87
C LEU A 81 2.46 13.03 11.27
N ARG A 82 3.21 12.54 12.25
CA ARG A 82 2.75 12.49 13.64
C ARG A 82 2.46 13.89 14.19
N PRO A 83 1.59 14.02 15.22
CA PRO A 83 1.27 15.30 15.84
C PRO A 83 2.48 16.05 16.38
N GLU A 84 3.56 15.35 16.76
CA GLU A 84 4.78 15.96 17.29
C GLU A 84 5.62 16.69 16.22
N VAL A 85 5.37 16.43 14.93
CA VAL A 85 6.06 17.12 13.83
C VAL A 85 5.59 18.58 13.79
N PRO A 86 6.52 19.57 13.83
CA PRO A 86 6.18 20.97 13.77
C PRO A 86 5.27 21.30 12.58
N PRO A 87 4.25 22.16 12.75
CA PRO A 87 3.34 22.52 11.66
C PRO A 87 4.03 23.13 10.44
N GLU A 88 5.19 23.77 10.65
CA GLU A 88 6.03 24.37 9.61
C GLU A 88 6.76 23.35 8.73
N GLU A 89 6.81 22.08 9.15
CA GLU A 89 7.34 20.95 8.36
C GLU A 89 6.23 20.13 7.70
N ARG A 90 4.97 20.59 7.74
CA ARG A 90 3.82 19.93 7.12
C ARG A 90 3.43 20.64 5.82
N PHE A 91 2.76 19.90 4.94
CA PHE A 91 2.28 20.41 3.65
C PHE A 91 3.41 20.97 2.76
N LEU A 92 4.60 20.37 2.87
CA LEU A 92 5.73 20.65 2.00
C LEU A 92 5.67 19.76 0.76
N ASP A 93 5.95 20.34 -0.40
CA ASP A 93 6.20 19.56 -1.60
C ASP A 93 7.45 18.68 -1.41
N PHE A 94 7.56 17.60 -2.19
CA PHE A 94 8.63 16.61 -1.97
C PHE A 94 10.03 17.25 -2.09
N GLU A 95 10.22 18.16 -3.04
CA GLU A 95 11.49 18.87 -3.25
C GLU A 95 11.85 19.75 -2.04
N ASP A 96 10.88 20.45 -1.46
CA ASP A 96 11.07 21.28 -0.26
C ASP A 96 11.40 20.42 0.96
N GLN A 97 10.69 19.31 1.15
CA GLN A 97 10.96 18.35 2.22
C GLN A 97 12.39 17.82 2.13
N VAL A 98 12.82 17.39 0.94
CA VAL A 98 14.18 16.86 0.73
C VAL A 98 15.24 17.93 0.90
N SER A 99 15.00 19.15 0.39
CA SER A 99 15.95 20.27 0.48
C SER A 99 16.18 20.73 1.91
N ARG A 100 15.12 20.77 2.74
CA ARG A 100 15.17 21.32 4.10
C ARG A 100 15.40 20.26 5.18
N HIS A 101 14.82 19.08 5.01
CA HIS A 101 14.75 18.03 6.04
C HIS A 101 15.33 16.69 5.57
N GLY A 102 15.67 16.54 4.30
CA GLY A 102 16.15 15.29 3.71
C GLY A 102 15.02 14.33 3.34
N MET A 103 15.40 13.09 3.02
CA MET A 103 14.42 12.06 2.65
C MET A 103 13.40 11.80 3.77
N PRO A 104 12.11 11.57 3.46
CA PRO A 104 11.11 11.23 4.47
C PRO A 104 11.54 10.02 5.31
N ASP A 105 11.48 10.18 6.64
CA ASP A 105 11.76 9.12 7.62
C ASP A 105 10.47 8.49 8.12
N SER A 106 10.33 7.18 7.93
CA SER A 106 9.20 6.38 8.42
C SER A 106 8.89 6.56 9.91
N SER A 107 9.89 6.87 10.75
CA SER A 107 9.71 7.06 12.19
C SER A 107 8.85 8.28 12.55
N ARG A 108 8.80 9.28 11.65
CA ARG A 108 8.03 10.52 11.79
C ARG A 108 6.58 10.39 11.35
N TYR A 109 6.22 9.24 10.77
CA TYR A 109 4.88 8.96 10.28
C TYR A 109 4.15 7.98 11.21
N GLU A 110 2.84 8.00 11.12
CA GLU A 110 1.96 6.98 11.69
C GLU A 110 0.93 6.51 10.65
N VAL A 111 0.58 5.23 10.72
CA VAL A 111 -0.47 4.66 9.88
C VAL A 111 -1.81 5.03 10.48
N VAL A 112 -2.53 5.94 9.84
CA VAL A 112 -3.86 6.40 10.28
C VAL A 112 -4.99 5.59 9.67
N TYR A 113 -4.71 4.91 8.57
CA TYR A 113 -5.70 4.10 7.86
C TYR A 113 -5.05 2.92 7.14
N ASP A 114 -5.68 1.74 7.22
CA ASP A 114 -5.27 0.50 6.56
C ASP A 114 -6.52 -0.16 5.95
N CYS A 115 -6.56 -0.25 4.62
CA CYS A 115 -7.71 -0.78 3.89
C CYS A 115 -7.30 -1.60 2.65
N GLN A 116 -8.20 -2.45 2.18
CA GLN A 116 -8.07 -3.05 0.85
C GLN A 116 -8.51 -2.02 -0.21
N ILE A 117 -7.70 -1.86 -1.26
CA ILE A 117 -8.00 -0.98 -2.39
C ILE A 117 -8.29 -1.83 -3.62
N GLU A 118 -9.19 -1.37 -4.48
CA GLU A 118 -9.62 -2.10 -5.68
C GLU A 118 -8.79 -1.72 -6.91
N THR A 119 -7.89 -0.74 -6.77
CA THR A 119 -7.11 -0.15 -7.86
C THR A 119 -5.75 0.30 -7.37
N ASP A 120 -4.73 0.19 -8.21
CA ASP A 120 -3.38 0.75 -8.00
C ASP A 120 -3.27 2.20 -8.55
N ASP A 121 -4.37 2.76 -9.06
CA ASP A 121 -4.42 4.14 -9.54
C ASP A 121 -4.43 5.13 -8.37
N LEU A 122 -3.30 5.81 -8.17
CA LEU A 122 -3.07 6.74 -7.05
C LEU A 122 -4.09 7.88 -7.00
N GLU A 123 -4.53 8.39 -8.14
CA GLU A 123 -5.55 9.45 -8.23
C GLU A 123 -6.91 8.97 -7.70
N THR A 124 -7.31 7.75 -8.07
CA THR A 124 -8.53 7.13 -7.57
C THR A 124 -8.44 6.86 -6.07
N ILE A 125 -7.28 6.39 -5.59
CA ILE A 125 -7.03 6.18 -4.15
C ILE A 125 -7.10 7.50 -3.39
N TYR A 126 -6.46 8.55 -3.90
CA TYR A 126 -6.50 9.89 -3.32
C TYR A 126 -7.94 10.41 -3.20
N THR A 127 -8.70 10.34 -4.29
CA THR A 127 -10.11 10.76 -4.31
C THR A 127 -10.95 9.99 -3.28
N LYS A 128 -10.66 8.70 -3.09
CA LYS A 128 -11.33 7.87 -2.08
C LYS A 128 -11.01 8.35 -0.67
N PHE A 129 -9.73 8.59 -0.35
CA PHE A 129 -9.35 9.06 0.98
C PHE A 129 -9.76 10.51 1.27
N GLU A 130 -9.91 11.35 0.25
CA GLU A 130 -10.45 12.69 0.40
C GLU A 130 -11.96 12.67 0.74
N ARG A 131 -12.73 11.80 0.08
CA ARG A 131 -14.20 11.77 0.21
C ARG A 131 -14.72 10.85 1.31
N GLU A 132 -14.12 9.67 1.45
CA GLU A 132 -14.58 8.57 2.30
C GLU A 132 -13.66 8.38 3.51
N PHE A 133 -13.13 9.47 4.05
CA PHE A 133 -12.29 9.39 5.24
C PHE A 133 -13.11 8.91 6.45
N PRO A 134 -12.70 7.81 7.14
CA PRO A 134 -13.46 7.28 8.26
C PRO A 134 -13.57 8.29 9.39
N GLN A 135 -14.77 8.47 9.95
CA GLN A 135 -14.94 9.37 11.11
C GLN A 135 -14.29 8.85 12.42
N ARG A 136 -13.82 7.59 12.41
CA ARG A 136 -13.22 6.92 13.58
C ARG A 136 -11.70 6.77 13.49
N SER A 137 -11.06 7.24 12.41
CA SER A 137 -9.60 7.28 12.33
C SER A 137 -9.07 8.47 13.14
N THR A 138 -7.83 8.35 13.61
CA THR A 138 -7.12 9.39 14.38
C THR A 138 -6.49 10.48 13.49
N GLY A 139 -6.53 10.28 12.17
CA GLY A 139 -5.92 11.17 11.18
C GLY A 139 -6.85 12.21 10.58
N HIS A 140 -6.43 12.78 9.46
CA HIS A 140 -7.17 13.75 8.64
C HIS A 140 -7.36 13.25 7.21
N PRO A 141 -8.28 13.83 6.43
CA PRO A 141 -8.33 13.59 4.98
C PRO A 141 -6.96 13.77 4.35
N ILE A 142 -6.68 12.98 3.32
CA ILE A 142 -5.39 12.95 2.64
C ILE A 142 -4.97 14.36 2.17
N SER A 143 -3.69 14.67 2.31
CA SER A 143 -3.13 15.97 1.99
C SER A 143 -1.64 15.91 1.62
N ILE A 144 -1.07 17.04 1.21
CA ILE A 144 0.37 17.17 0.92
C ILE A 144 1.18 16.75 2.15
N SER A 145 2.31 16.06 1.92
CA SER A 145 3.17 15.45 2.92
C SER A 145 2.72 14.10 3.48
N ASP A 146 1.50 13.66 3.17
CA ASP A 146 1.09 12.29 3.47
C ASP A 146 1.77 11.29 2.53
N VAL A 147 1.83 10.03 2.92
CA VAL A 147 2.42 8.96 2.12
C VAL A 147 1.41 7.82 1.96
N ILE A 148 1.15 7.45 0.71
CA ILE A 148 0.36 6.27 0.35
C ILE A 148 1.31 5.08 0.25
N GLU A 149 1.05 4.03 1.01
CA GLU A 149 1.75 2.74 0.89
C GLU A 149 0.84 1.74 0.18
N LEU A 150 1.26 1.25 -0.99
CA LEU A 150 0.65 0.10 -1.66
C LEU A 150 1.49 -1.13 -1.35
N TYR A 151 0.89 -2.14 -0.70
CA TYR A 151 1.63 -3.32 -0.25
C TYR A 151 0.93 -4.63 -0.57
N ASP A 152 1.72 -5.64 -0.90
CA ASP A 152 1.29 -7.01 -1.17
C ASP A 152 2.26 -8.02 -0.52
N ARG A 153 2.23 -9.28 -0.96
CA ARG A 153 3.15 -10.32 -0.46
C ARG A 153 4.59 -10.16 -1.00
N GLN A 154 4.78 -9.41 -2.08
CA GLN A 154 6.08 -9.18 -2.72
C GLN A 154 6.80 -7.98 -2.13
N GLY A 155 6.07 -6.98 -1.62
CA GLY A 155 6.65 -5.86 -0.90
C GLY A 155 5.70 -4.67 -0.73
N SER A 156 6.29 -3.54 -0.33
CA SER A 156 5.60 -2.26 -0.17
C SER A 156 6.20 -1.20 -1.08
N GLU A 157 5.35 -0.40 -1.71
CA GLU A 157 5.71 0.77 -2.49
C GLU A 157 5.12 2.02 -1.84
N PHE A 158 5.93 3.06 -1.68
CA PHE A 158 5.56 4.29 -0.99
C PHE A 158 5.49 5.46 -1.96
N TYR A 159 4.44 6.26 -1.85
CA TYR A 159 4.16 7.39 -2.70
C TYR A 159 3.86 8.62 -1.85
N TYR A 160 4.76 9.59 -1.88
CA TYR A 160 4.59 10.87 -1.24
C TYR A 160 3.56 11.71 -2.02
N VAL A 161 2.60 12.28 -1.30
CA VAL A 161 1.59 13.18 -1.85
C VAL A 161 2.19 14.57 -1.96
N ASP A 162 2.25 15.06 -3.19
CA ASP A 162 2.82 16.34 -3.58
C ASP A 162 1.71 17.23 -4.16
N HIS A 163 1.93 18.54 -4.28
CA HIS A 163 0.93 19.44 -4.87
C HIS A 163 0.56 19.01 -6.31
N TYR A 164 1.53 18.57 -7.10
CA TYR A 164 1.37 18.26 -8.51
C TYR A 164 1.14 16.77 -8.82
N GLY A 165 1.01 15.92 -7.79
CA GLY A 165 0.77 14.49 -7.96
C GLY A 165 1.47 13.66 -6.90
N PHE A 166 2.12 12.57 -7.33
CA PHE A 166 2.72 11.59 -6.42
C PHE A 166 4.17 11.34 -6.76
N GLN A 167 5.03 11.35 -5.74
CA GLN A 167 6.44 10.98 -5.89
C GLN A 167 6.70 9.62 -5.26
N LYS A 168 7.24 8.69 -6.03
CA LYS A 168 7.64 7.38 -5.49
C LYS A 168 8.88 7.57 -4.62
N ILE A 169 8.78 7.17 -3.36
CA ILE A 169 9.85 7.31 -2.37
C ILE A 169 10.24 5.96 -1.79
N GLY A 170 11.46 5.90 -1.26
CA GLY A 170 11.85 4.89 -0.28
C GLY A 170 12.02 5.59 1.05
N PHE A 171 11.26 5.21 2.07
CA PHE A 171 11.52 5.69 3.42
C PHE A 171 12.97 5.37 3.79
N ILE A 172 13.66 6.34 4.38
CA ILE A 172 14.81 5.99 5.19
C ILE A 172 14.25 5.28 6.43
N GLN A 173 14.58 4.00 6.60
CA GLN A 173 14.35 3.34 7.89
C GLN A 173 15.20 4.12 8.88
N GLY A 174 14.55 4.76 9.84
CA GLY A 174 15.21 5.53 10.87
C GLY A 174 16.45 4.78 11.34
N GLN A 175 17.60 5.45 11.29
CA GLN A 175 18.74 4.99 12.05
C GLN A 175 18.20 4.77 13.45
N SER A 176 18.15 3.52 13.91
CA SER A 176 18.12 3.25 15.32
C SER A 176 19.30 4.02 15.87
N LEU A 177 19.04 5.09 16.63
CA LEU A 177 19.97 5.48 17.68
C LEU A 177 19.92 4.33 18.69
N ASP A 178 20.57 3.24 18.31
CA ASP A 178 20.91 2.16 19.19
C ASP A 178 21.72 2.79 20.30
N THR A 179 21.10 2.81 21.47
CA THR A 179 21.78 3.06 22.71
C THR A 179 22.78 1.93 22.89
N GLN A 180 24.04 2.15 22.51
CA GLN A 180 25.15 1.29 22.89
C GLN A 180 26.17 2.12 23.65
N GLY A 181 26.17 1.88 24.97
CA GLY A 181 27.22 2.36 25.86
C GLY A 181 28.58 1.82 25.41
N ALA A 182 29.57 2.72 25.43
CA ALA A 182 30.98 2.36 25.49
C ALA A 182 31.52 2.86 26.84
N ASP A 183 31.22 2.10 27.87
CA ASP A 183 31.92 2.14 29.16
C ASP A 183 33.22 1.33 29.00
N HIS A 184 34.28 1.97 28.50
CA HIS A 184 35.65 1.48 28.64
C HIS A 184 36.68 2.54 28.23
N MET A 185 37.24 3.27 29.20
CA MET A 185 38.64 3.69 29.09
C MET A 185 39.35 3.22 30.35
N LYS A 186 39.99 2.06 30.19
CA LYS A 186 40.89 1.43 31.14
C LYS A 186 42.07 2.37 31.38
N GLY A 187 42.40 2.58 32.65
CA GLY A 187 43.55 3.37 33.06
C GLY A 187 44.88 2.70 32.77
N GLU A 188 45.90 3.56 32.70
CA GLU A 188 47.33 3.43 32.99
C GLU A 188 47.91 4.81 32.59
N ASP A 189 48.89 5.46 33.19
CA ASP A 189 49.64 5.43 34.45
C ASP A 189 50.59 6.66 34.30
N ALA A 190 50.82 7.47 35.34
CA ALA A 190 52.05 8.29 35.54
C ALA A 190 51.86 9.40 36.59
N CYS A 191 52.27 9.04 37.80
CA CYS A 191 52.93 9.82 38.86
C CYS A 191 53.49 11.23 38.52
N GLN A 192 53.22 12.22 39.38
CA GLN A 192 54.17 13.12 40.11
C GLN A 192 53.39 14.31 40.75
N ARG A 193 53.19 14.39 42.08
CA ARG A 193 53.99 15.14 43.09
C ARG A 193 54.47 16.52 42.54
N GLN A 194 54.12 17.69 43.06
CA GLN A 194 54.20 18.22 44.45
C GLN A 194 53.40 19.56 44.62
N PRO A 195 53.19 20.03 45.87
CA PRO A 195 52.42 21.23 46.20
C PRO A 195 53.28 22.51 46.30
N ILE A 196 52.62 23.67 46.36
CA ILE A 196 53.12 24.90 47.00
C ILE A 196 52.12 25.27 48.10
#